data_AF-A0A9E1XQ24-F1
#
_entry.id   AF-A0A9E1XQ24-F1
#
_cell.length_a   1.000
_cell.length_b   1.000
_cell.length_c   1.000
_cell.angle_alpha   90.00
_cell.angle_beta   90.00
_cell.angle_gamma   90.00
#
_symmetry.space_group_name_H-M   'P 1'
#
loop_
_entity.id
_entity.type
_entity.pdbx_description
1 polymer ?
#
loop_
_entity_poly.entity_id
_entity_poly.type
_entity_poly.pdbx_seq_one_letter_code
_entity_poly.pdbx_strand_id
1 'polypeptide(L)'
;MGWKLCIVAARLLGLAIVVPLLTLTCLAADPVVSNVTVAQRPGTKLVDIGYDLAADGKVDISVTISADGGTTWTVPATSLTGAVGTGIVAGTGKAIVWDGGADWAGGHTAQGRVQVTASVPVPVPETEFVPIPAGTNSGTDPDSGAYSLTVSAFYMGYTEVTKATWDAVRAWGLANDYTDLPAGGGKGQDHPVHTVSWHDVVKWCNARSEKEGLTPCYTVSGSVYRTGENDSVACAASASGYRLPTETEWEYAARGGLSGKRFPWGDTIAHSQANYHSSSWYSYDVSPTRGLHPDYYYGGWPYTSPAGALAANNYGLHDMAGNLSEWCWDWVPGYVGSLRV
;
A
#
# COMPACT_ATOMS: atom_id res chain seq x y z
N MET A 1 22.80 -12.08 -5.44
CA MET A 1 21.76 -11.03 -5.29
C MET A 1 20.87 -11.40 -4.12
N GLY A 2 20.26 -10.41 -3.43
CA GLY A 2 19.34 -10.67 -2.33
C GLY A 2 18.19 -9.65 -2.30
N TRP A 3 16.96 -10.14 -2.25
CA TRP A 3 15.72 -9.46 -2.66
C TRP A 3 14.80 -9.12 -1.47
N LYS A 4 14.28 -7.88 -1.34
CA LYS A 4 13.27 -7.33 -0.38
C LYS A 4 13.27 -5.78 -0.39
N LEU A 5 12.23 -5.04 0.02
CA LEU A 5 10.80 -5.26 0.37
C LEU A 5 10.14 -3.88 0.45
N CYS A 6 9.09 -3.61 -0.33
CA CYS A 6 8.25 -2.41 -0.17
C CYS A 6 6.85 -2.79 0.33
N ILE A 7 6.19 -1.92 1.10
CA ILE A 7 4.86 -2.21 1.65
C ILE A 7 3.91 -1.03 1.41
N VAL A 8 2.71 -1.37 0.95
CA VAL A 8 1.53 -0.52 0.79
C VAL A 8 0.53 -0.82 1.90
N ALA A 9 -0.04 0.22 2.51
CA ALA A 9 -1.11 0.09 3.50
C ALA A 9 -2.49 0.23 2.83
N ALA A 10 -3.34 -0.79 2.97
CA ALA A 10 -4.79 -0.60 2.83
C ALA A 10 -5.41 -0.07 4.16
N ARG A 11 -6.73 0.13 4.21
CA ARG A 11 -7.42 0.99 5.22
C ARG A 11 -8.83 0.43 5.52
N LEU A 12 -9.39 0.40 6.74
CA LEU A 12 -8.94 0.89 8.07
C LEU A 12 -9.18 -0.16 9.21
N LEU A 13 -9.31 0.30 10.46
CA LEU A 13 -8.60 -0.23 11.63
C LEU A 13 -9.41 -0.09 12.94
N GLY A 14 -9.31 -1.04 13.88
CA GLY A 14 -10.00 -0.97 15.18
C GLY A 14 -9.37 -1.73 16.37
N LEU A 15 -8.59 -1.01 17.18
CA LEU A 15 -8.23 -1.18 18.61
C LEU A 15 -7.77 -2.55 19.19
N ALA A 16 -6.60 -2.53 19.83
CA ALA A 16 -6.18 -3.46 20.89
C ALA A 16 -5.68 -2.69 22.14
N ILE A 17 -5.87 -3.26 23.34
CA ILE A 17 -5.60 -2.62 24.65
C ILE A 17 -4.44 -3.32 25.37
N VAL A 18 -3.43 -2.57 25.83
CA VAL A 18 -2.74 -2.83 27.12
C VAL A 18 -2.40 -1.51 27.82
N VAL A 19 -2.63 -1.48 29.13
CA VAL A 19 -2.66 -0.30 30.01
C VAL A 19 -1.27 0.14 30.50
N PRO A 20 -1.03 1.45 30.60
CA PRO A 20 -0.27 2.03 31.71
C PRO A 20 -1.08 3.05 32.53
N LEU A 21 -0.91 3.01 33.85
CA LEU A 21 -1.27 4.01 34.87
C LEU A 21 -2.56 4.83 34.65
N LEU A 22 -3.62 4.42 35.35
CA LEU A 22 -5.02 4.90 35.33
C LEU A 22 -5.24 6.42 35.12
N THR A 23 -5.20 6.89 33.86
CA THR A 23 -5.91 8.09 33.42
C THR A 23 -7.17 7.66 32.69
N LEU A 24 -8.33 8.13 33.15
CA LEU A 24 -9.62 7.75 32.56
C LEU A 24 -9.84 8.55 31.26
N THR A 25 -9.19 8.15 30.18
CA THR A 25 -9.45 8.70 28.85
C THR A 25 -10.84 8.29 28.40
N CYS A 26 -11.73 9.29 28.24
CA CYS A 26 -13.00 9.10 27.55
C CYS A 26 -12.69 8.68 26.10
N LEU A 27 -13.05 7.45 25.73
CA LEU A 27 -13.00 7.03 24.33
C LEU A 27 -14.02 7.85 23.53
N ALA A 28 -13.60 8.36 22.37
CA ALA A 28 -14.49 9.00 21.41
C ALA A 28 -15.50 7.98 20.88
N ALA A 29 -16.70 8.42 20.50
CA ALA A 29 -17.73 7.53 20.00
C ALA A 29 -17.43 7.09 18.56
N ASP A 30 -17.68 5.81 18.25
CA ASP A 30 -17.58 5.28 16.89
C ASP A 30 -18.49 6.06 15.93
N PRO A 31 -18.06 6.30 14.68
CA PRO A 31 -18.87 7.05 13.72
C PRO A 31 -20.08 6.23 13.26
N VAL A 32 -21.25 6.85 13.30
CA VAL A 32 -22.53 6.23 12.95
C VAL A 32 -23.04 6.81 11.64
N VAL A 33 -23.17 5.94 10.63
CA VAL A 33 -23.96 6.21 9.42
C VAL A 33 -25.41 5.80 9.67
N SER A 34 -26.35 6.67 9.36
CA SER A 34 -27.79 6.41 9.50
C SER A 34 -28.60 7.03 8.35
N ASN A 35 -29.90 6.73 8.30
CA ASN A 35 -30.84 7.27 7.31
C ASN A 35 -30.38 7.13 5.85
N VAL A 36 -29.73 5.99 5.53
CA VAL A 36 -29.25 5.70 4.18
C VAL A 36 -30.43 5.57 3.22
N THR A 37 -30.39 6.33 2.13
CA THR A 37 -31.39 6.35 1.06
C THR A 37 -30.69 6.15 -0.29
N VAL A 38 -31.37 5.52 -1.24
CA VAL A 38 -30.82 5.19 -2.56
C VAL A 38 -31.89 5.39 -3.62
N ALA A 39 -31.58 6.15 -4.67
CA ALA A 39 -32.49 6.39 -5.80
C ALA A 39 -31.72 6.48 -7.12
N GLN A 40 -32.08 5.69 -8.12
CA GLN A 40 -31.56 5.88 -9.48
C GLN A 40 -32.23 7.09 -10.12
N ARG A 41 -31.44 7.99 -10.72
CA ARG A 41 -31.96 9.17 -11.44
C ARG A 41 -32.68 8.72 -12.73
N PRO A 42 -33.98 9.02 -12.90
CA PRO A 42 -34.77 8.55 -14.04
C PRO A 42 -34.12 8.84 -15.39
N GLY A 43 -34.09 7.84 -16.27
CA GLY A 43 -33.51 7.96 -17.62
C GLY A 43 -31.98 8.01 -17.66
N THR A 44 -31.28 7.81 -16.54
CA THR A 44 -29.80 7.82 -16.48
C THR A 44 -29.24 6.57 -15.80
N LYS A 45 -27.92 6.42 -15.81
CA LYS A 45 -27.19 5.38 -15.07
C LYS A 45 -26.63 5.86 -13.72
N LEU A 46 -26.97 7.09 -13.32
CA LEU A 46 -26.55 7.70 -12.07
C LEU A 46 -27.47 7.29 -10.92
N VAL A 47 -26.87 7.02 -9.76
CA VAL A 47 -27.59 6.67 -8.52
C VAL A 47 -27.22 7.68 -7.43
N ASP A 48 -28.23 8.35 -6.88
CA ASP A 48 -28.10 9.21 -5.71
C ASP A 48 -28.18 8.35 -4.44
N ILE A 49 -27.22 8.56 -3.54
CA ILE A 49 -27.10 7.88 -2.24
C ILE A 49 -27.06 8.96 -1.17
N GLY A 50 -28.12 9.06 -0.36
CA GLY A 50 -28.21 10.01 0.76
C GLY A 50 -27.90 9.32 2.09
N TYR A 51 -27.28 10.01 3.04
CA TYR A 51 -27.05 9.50 4.41
C TYR A 51 -26.86 10.62 5.44
N ASP A 52 -27.04 10.27 6.72
CA ASP A 52 -26.67 11.09 7.87
C ASP A 52 -25.44 10.51 8.56
N LEU A 53 -24.61 11.37 9.14
CA LEU A 53 -23.35 10.99 9.81
C LEU A 53 -23.21 11.67 11.17
N ALA A 54 -23.06 10.86 12.22
CA ALA A 54 -22.54 11.30 13.51
C ALA A 54 -21.10 10.80 13.68
N ALA A 55 -20.17 11.68 14.08
CA ALA A 55 -18.78 11.33 14.31
C ALA A 55 -18.08 12.40 15.16
N ASP A 56 -17.18 11.98 16.05
CA ASP A 56 -16.30 12.87 16.82
C ASP A 56 -15.10 13.34 15.98
N GLY A 57 -15.37 14.09 14.91
CA GLY A 57 -14.34 14.69 14.04
C GLY A 57 -14.59 14.52 12.54
N LYS A 58 -13.49 14.37 11.79
CA LYS A 58 -13.49 14.03 10.36
C LYS A 58 -13.32 12.53 10.20
N VAL A 59 -14.06 11.94 9.27
CA VAL A 59 -14.02 10.50 8.96
C VAL A 59 -13.97 10.25 7.46
N ASP A 60 -13.57 9.04 7.10
CA ASP A 60 -13.51 8.61 5.71
C ASP A 60 -14.75 7.78 5.39
N ILE A 61 -15.36 8.06 4.23
CA ILE A 61 -16.62 7.47 3.77
C ILE A 61 -16.38 6.65 2.51
N SER A 62 -16.70 5.36 2.57
CA SER A 62 -16.68 4.46 1.42
C SER A 62 -18.07 3.90 1.11
N VAL A 63 -18.24 3.44 -0.13
CA VAL A 63 -19.48 2.84 -0.62
C VAL A 63 -19.17 1.49 -1.24
N THR A 64 -19.92 0.46 -0.88
CA THR A 64 -19.91 -0.85 -1.57
C THR A 64 -21.29 -1.15 -2.12
N ILE A 65 -21.32 -1.85 -3.26
CA ILE A 65 -22.54 -2.15 -4.00
C ILE A 65 -22.68 -3.67 -4.15
N SER A 66 -23.90 -4.17 -3.93
CA SER A 66 -24.27 -5.57 -4.09
C SER A 66 -25.35 -5.71 -5.16
N ALA A 67 -25.24 -6.73 -5.99
CA ALA A 67 -26.23 -7.09 -7.01
C ALA A 67 -27.31 -8.08 -6.51
N ASP A 68 -27.09 -8.72 -5.36
CA ASP A 68 -27.72 -9.99 -4.93
C ASP A 68 -28.37 -9.89 -3.54
N GLY A 69 -28.94 -8.73 -3.21
CA GLY A 69 -29.65 -8.50 -1.96
C GLY A 69 -28.75 -8.24 -0.74
N GLY A 70 -27.44 -8.08 -0.92
CA GLY A 70 -26.45 -7.90 0.13
C GLY A 70 -25.67 -9.17 0.49
N THR A 71 -25.77 -10.22 -0.35
CA THR A 71 -25.10 -11.51 -0.12
C THR A 71 -23.61 -11.43 -0.49
N THR A 72 -23.30 -10.76 -1.61
CA THR A 72 -21.95 -10.42 -2.04
C THR A 72 -21.86 -8.95 -2.45
N TRP A 73 -20.71 -8.33 -2.22
CA TRP A 73 -20.46 -6.89 -2.42
C TRP A 73 -19.43 -6.68 -3.54
N THR A 74 -19.74 -7.24 -4.71
CA THR A 74 -18.82 -7.43 -5.84
C THR A 74 -19.02 -6.45 -6.99
N VAL A 75 -20.05 -5.59 -6.93
CA VAL A 75 -20.28 -4.57 -7.96
C VAL A 75 -19.30 -3.41 -7.76
N PRO A 76 -18.51 -3.01 -8.78
CA PRO A 76 -17.55 -1.92 -8.62
C PRO A 76 -18.23 -0.58 -8.26
N ALA A 77 -17.55 0.19 -7.41
CA ALA A 77 -18.03 1.48 -6.90
C ALA A 77 -16.87 2.49 -6.88
N THR A 78 -16.33 2.76 -8.07
CA THR A 78 -15.14 3.58 -8.32
C THR A 78 -15.46 4.99 -8.84
N SER A 79 -16.58 5.15 -9.55
CA SER A 79 -17.06 6.41 -10.14
C SER A 79 -18.03 7.10 -9.17
N LEU A 80 -17.50 7.53 -8.03
CA LEU A 80 -18.25 8.18 -6.95
C LEU A 80 -17.91 9.68 -6.84
N THR A 81 -18.91 10.53 -6.58
CA THR A 81 -18.73 11.97 -6.34
C THR A 81 -19.60 12.45 -5.17
N GLY A 82 -19.27 13.60 -4.57
CA GLY A 82 -20.05 14.18 -3.46
C GLY A 82 -19.39 13.93 -2.09
N ALA A 83 -20.19 13.68 -1.06
CA ALA A 83 -19.74 13.47 0.33
C ALA A 83 -19.19 12.04 0.55
N VAL A 84 -18.11 11.71 -0.17
CA VAL A 84 -17.45 10.40 -0.22
C VAL A 84 -15.93 10.60 -0.26
N GLY A 85 -15.15 9.60 0.14
CA GLY A 85 -13.71 9.73 0.30
C GLY A 85 -13.34 10.30 1.67
N THR A 86 -12.26 11.06 1.73
CA THR A 86 -11.61 11.39 3.01
C THR A 86 -12.08 12.69 3.66
N GLY A 87 -11.93 12.77 4.98
CA GLY A 87 -12.06 14.04 5.71
C GLY A 87 -13.48 14.59 5.86
N ILE A 88 -14.50 13.75 5.69
CA ILE A 88 -15.92 14.12 5.80
C ILE A 88 -16.27 14.43 7.26
N VAL A 89 -16.76 15.65 7.52
CA VAL A 89 -17.27 16.07 8.84
C VAL A 89 -18.66 15.50 9.08
N ALA A 90 -19.07 15.35 10.34
CA ALA A 90 -20.45 14.99 10.74
C ALA A 90 -21.55 15.90 10.12
N GLY A 91 -22.80 15.47 10.18
CA GLY A 91 -23.97 16.22 9.72
C GLY A 91 -24.98 15.39 8.93
N THR A 92 -26.17 15.94 8.73
CA THR A 92 -27.31 15.30 8.06
C THR A 92 -27.39 15.64 6.57
N GLY A 93 -28.10 14.82 5.79
CA GLY A 93 -28.42 15.09 4.38
C GLY A 93 -27.20 15.08 3.45
N LYS A 94 -26.19 14.26 3.76
CA LYS A 94 -25.02 14.08 2.92
C LYS A 94 -25.39 13.29 1.68
N ALA A 95 -24.86 13.67 0.52
CA ALA A 95 -25.20 13.07 -0.76
C ALA A 95 -23.96 12.60 -1.51
N ILE A 96 -24.04 11.40 -2.06
CA ILE A 96 -23.07 10.77 -2.95
C ILE A 96 -23.79 10.47 -4.26
N VAL A 97 -23.11 10.63 -5.40
CA VAL A 97 -23.60 10.20 -6.71
C VAL A 97 -22.66 9.13 -7.24
N TRP A 98 -23.21 7.96 -7.57
CA TRP A 98 -22.52 6.85 -8.19
C TRP A 98 -22.87 6.76 -9.68
N ASP A 99 -21.87 6.68 -10.56
CA ASP A 99 -22.06 6.32 -11.97
C ASP A 99 -21.89 4.81 -12.18
N GLY A 100 -22.97 4.07 -11.91
CA GLY A 100 -23.03 2.63 -12.22
C GLY A 100 -22.97 2.33 -13.72
N GLY A 101 -23.08 3.34 -14.58
CA GLY A 101 -22.88 3.20 -16.02
C GLY A 101 -21.43 3.13 -16.45
N ALA A 102 -20.54 3.80 -15.71
CA ALA A 102 -19.10 3.70 -15.85
C ALA A 102 -18.57 2.43 -15.18
N ASP A 103 -19.00 2.17 -13.94
CA ASP A 103 -18.45 1.10 -13.11
C ASP A 103 -19.00 -0.30 -13.41
N TRP A 104 -20.25 -0.40 -13.86
CA TRP A 104 -20.94 -1.68 -14.04
C TRP A 104 -21.68 -1.74 -15.39
N ALA A 105 -20.95 -1.44 -16.46
CA ALA A 105 -21.46 -1.39 -17.82
C ALA A 105 -22.19 -2.69 -18.24
N GLY A 106 -23.49 -2.59 -18.51
CA GLY A 106 -24.36 -3.72 -18.89
C GLY A 106 -24.97 -4.48 -17.69
N GLY A 107 -24.53 -4.18 -16.48
CA GLY A 107 -25.11 -4.70 -15.25
C GLY A 107 -26.50 -4.14 -14.97
N HIS A 108 -27.38 -4.99 -14.43
CA HIS A 108 -28.71 -4.61 -13.96
C HIS A 108 -29.14 -5.56 -12.84
N THR A 109 -29.86 -5.05 -11.85
CA THR A 109 -30.50 -5.89 -10.82
C THR A 109 -31.71 -5.18 -10.22
N ALA A 110 -32.71 -5.95 -9.80
CA ALA A 110 -33.81 -5.48 -8.94
C ALA A 110 -33.51 -5.68 -7.44
N GLN A 111 -32.42 -6.37 -7.10
CA GLN A 111 -32.00 -6.72 -5.74
C GLN A 111 -30.82 -5.87 -5.24
N GLY A 112 -30.54 -4.74 -5.90
CA GLY A 112 -29.43 -3.86 -5.56
C GLY A 112 -29.43 -3.45 -4.08
N ARG A 113 -28.26 -3.47 -3.45
CA ARG A 113 -28.02 -2.89 -2.13
C ARG A 113 -26.79 -1.99 -2.16
N VAL A 114 -26.82 -0.99 -1.30
CA VAL A 114 -25.74 -0.04 -1.06
C VAL A 114 -25.40 -0.11 0.41
N GLN A 115 -24.12 -0.23 0.73
CA GLN A 115 -23.60 -0.05 2.08
C GLN A 115 -22.71 1.19 2.06
N VAL A 116 -22.95 2.10 3.00
CA VAL A 116 -22.14 3.29 3.23
C VAL A 116 -21.42 3.08 4.56
N THR A 117 -20.09 3.10 4.54
CA THR A 117 -19.25 2.83 5.70
C THR A 117 -18.51 4.09 6.09
N ALA A 118 -18.64 4.51 7.35
CA ALA A 118 -17.77 5.50 7.95
C ALA A 118 -16.65 4.80 8.71
N SER A 119 -15.42 5.27 8.53
CA SER A 119 -14.26 4.81 9.30
C SER A 119 -13.53 6.03 9.87
N VAL A 120 -13.20 5.99 11.16
CA VAL A 120 -12.30 6.99 11.74
C VAL A 120 -10.98 6.88 10.98
N PRO A 121 -10.39 7.98 10.47
CA PRO A 121 -9.09 7.94 9.84
C PRO A 121 -8.13 7.73 11.01
N VAL A 122 -7.82 6.47 11.31
CA VAL A 122 -6.80 6.18 12.29
C VAL A 122 -5.51 6.75 11.74
N PRO A 123 -4.73 7.47 12.55
CA PRO A 123 -3.37 7.80 12.19
C PRO A 123 -2.60 6.50 11.99
N VAL A 124 -2.55 6.04 10.73
CA VAL A 124 -1.30 5.57 10.15
C VAL A 124 -0.26 6.60 10.60
N PRO A 125 0.85 6.20 11.26
CA PRO A 125 1.84 7.17 11.67
C PRO A 125 2.25 7.97 10.43
N GLU A 126 1.94 9.27 10.40
CA GLU A 126 2.22 10.16 9.24
C GLU A 126 3.74 10.28 8.98
N THR A 127 4.55 9.64 9.83
CA THR A 127 5.99 9.47 9.78
C THR A 127 6.46 8.16 9.13
N GLU A 128 5.58 7.22 8.79
CA GLU A 128 5.96 5.91 8.18
C GLU A 128 5.40 5.68 6.76
N PHE A 129 4.35 6.40 6.34
CA PHE A 129 3.75 6.22 5.02
C PHE A 129 3.44 7.56 4.35
N VAL A 130 3.70 7.67 3.06
CA VAL A 130 3.35 8.82 2.23
C VAL A 130 2.10 8.53 1.38
N PRO A 131 1.21 9.52 1.18
CA PRO A 131 0.05 9.38 0.31
C PRO A 131 0.46 9.52 -1.16
N ILE A 132 0.21 8.48 -1.95
CA ILE A 132 0.41 8.47 -3.41
C ILE A 132 -0.93 8.81 -4.08
N PRO A 133 -1.00 9.88 -4.89
CA PRO A 133 -2.24 10.29 -5.53
C PRO A 133 -2.68 9.29 -6.61
N ALA A 134 -4.00 9.15 -6.80
CA ALA A 134 -4.55 8.45 -7.96
C ALA A 134 -4.15 9.18 -9.25
N GLY A 135 -3.92 8.43 -10.33
CA GLY A 135 -3.67 9.02 -11.63
C GLY A 135 -3.05 8.08 -12.64
N THR A 136 -2.58 8.66 -13.74
CA THR A 136 -1.94 7.96 -14.84
C THR A 136 -0.56 8.56 -15.11
N ASN A 137 0.43 7.69 -15.33
CA ASN A 137 1.76 8.02 -15.82
C ASN A 137 2.09 7.08 -17.00
N SER A 138 3.19 7.33 -17.70
CA SER A 138 3.61 6.52 -18.84
C SER A 138 5.13 6.30 -18.87
N GLY A 139 5.51 5.14 -19.40
CA GLY A 139 6.89 4.73 -19.59
C GLY A 139 7.10 4.16 -20.99
N THR A 140 8.36 3.90 -21.31
CA THR A 140 8.77 3.17 -22.52
C THR A 140 9.79 2.13 -22.11
N ASP A 141 9.48 0.88 -22.41
CA ASP A 141 10.33 -0.27 -22.18
C ASP A 141 11.03 -0.72 -23.48
N PRO A 142 12.30 -1.15 -23.44
CA PRO A 142 13.01 -1.62 -24.64
C PRO A 142 12.38 -2.86 -25.30
N ASP A 143 11.76 -3.75 -24.51
CA ASP A 143 11.26 -5.04 -25.01
C ASP A 143 9.75 -5.01 -25.34
N SER A 144 8.97 -4.23 -24.60
CA SER A 144 7.50 -4.15 -24.71
C SER A 144 6.96 -2.81 -25.24
N GLY A 145 7.82 -1.80 -25.44
CA GLY A 145 7.44 -0.51 -26.02
C GLY A 145 6.79 0.45 -25.02
N ALA A 146 5.93 1.35 -25.50
CA ALA A 146 5.27 2.35 -24.65
C ALA A 146 4.12 1.74 -23.84
N TYR A 147 4.05 2.07 -22.54
CA TYR A 147 3.03 1.57 -21.61
C TYR A 147 2.47 2.68 -20.72
N SER A 148 1.32 2.39 -20.10
CA SER A 148 0.60 3.30 -19.21
C SER A 148 0.44 2.67 -17.83
N LEU A 149 0.80 3.42 -16.80
CA LEU A 149 0.61 3.08 -15.39
C LEU A 149 -0.62 3.83 -14.89
N THR A 150 -1.68 3.14 -14.48
CA THR A 150 -2.88 3.77 -13.90
C THR A 150 -3.13 3.18 -12.52
N VAL A 151 -3.20 4.05 -11.51
CA VAL A 151 -3.36 3.66 -10.10
C VAL A 151 -4.52 4.40 -9.45
N SER A 152 -5.17 3.74 -8.49
CA SER A 152 -5.98 4.43 -7.48
C SER A 152 -5.07 5.14 -6.46
N ALA A 153 -5.62 5.94 -5.54
CA ALA A 153 -4.82 6.52 -4.47
C ALA A 153 -4.48 5.45 -3.42
N PHE A 154 -3.25 5.44 -2.92
CA PHE A 154 -2.78 4.48 -1.91
C PHE A 154 -1.74 5.12 -0.98
N TYR A 155 -1.33 4.39 0.06
CA TYR A 155 -0.24 4.79 0.96
C TYR A 155 0.92 3.82 0.80
N MET A 156 2.13 4.35 0.62
CA MET A 156 3.36 3.57 0.48
C MET A 156 4.34 3.93 1.60
N GLY A 157 5.08 2.95 2.11
CA GLY A 157 6.14 3.20 3.09
C GLY A 157 7.13 4.25 2.57
N TYR A 158 7.45 5.27 3.36
CA TYR A 158 8.37 6.34 2.91
C TYR A 158 9.82 5.86 2.69
N THR A 159 10.16 4.71 3.27
CA THR A 159 11.42 3.97 3.09
C THR A 159 11.14 2.47 2.96
N GLU A 160 12.16 1.71 2.58
CA GLU A 160 12.25 0.27 2.84
C GLU A 160 11.95 -0.06 4.32
N VAL A 161 11.42 -1.26 4.60
CA VAL A 161 11.15 -1.72 5.98
C VAL A 161 12.47 -1.92 6.75
N THR A 162 12.67 -1.18 7.84
CA THR A 162 13.88 -1.31 8.67
C THR A 162 13.93 -2.66 9.41
N LYS A 163 15.14 -3.07 9.81
CA LYS A 163 15.34 -4.27 10.63
C LYS A 163 14.62 -4.17 11.98
N ALA A 164 14.57 -2.99 12.58
CA ALA A 164 13.84 -2.74 13.83
C ALA A 164 12.32 -2.95 13.65
N THR A 165 11.75 -2.38 12.58
CA THR A 165 10.33 -2.58 12.24
C THR A 165 10.04 -4.06 12.00
N TRP A 166 10.90 -4.75 11.24
CA TRP A 166 10.76 -6.19 10.98
C TRP A 166 10.74 -7.01 12.27
N ASP A 167 11.73 -6.81 13.14
CA ASP A 167 11.87 -7.57 14.39
C ASP A 167 10.70 -7.34 15.36
N ALA A 168 10.19 -6.11 15.45
CA ALA A 168 9.05 -5.76 16.30
C ALA A 168 7.75 -6.46 15.87
N VAL A 169 7.46 -6.49 14.57
CA VAL A 169 6.29 -7.21 14.02
C VAL A 169 6.50 -8.72 14.08
N ARG A 170 7.70 -9.21 13.77
CA ARG A 170 8.06 -10.63 13.85
C ARG A 170 7.87 -11.19 15.25
N ALA A 171 8.34 -10.47 16.27
CA ALA A 171 8.20 -10.89 17.66
C ALA A 171 6.73 -11.04 18.07
N TRP A 172 5.86 -10.14 17.61
CA TRP A 172 4.41 -10.26 17.77
C TRP A 172 3.86 -11.45 16.97
N GLY A 173 4.23 -11.59 15.69
CA GLY A 173 3.72 -12.65 14.81
C GLY A 173 4.02 -14.06 15.33
N LEU A 174 5.23 -14.30 15.83
CA LEU A 174 5.62 -15.59 16.44
C LEU A 174 4.80 -15.95 17.69
N ALA A 175 4.22 -14.95 18.37
CA ALA A 175 3.31 -15.15 19.49
C ALA A 175 1.82 -15.25 19.05
N ASN A 176 1.52 -15.06 17.77
CA ASN A 176 0.17 -15.02 17.17
C ASN A 176 0.11 -15.88 15.90
N ASP A 177 0.56 -17.13 16.02
CA ASP A 177 0.48 -18.20 15.01
C ASP A 177 1.29 -18.03 13.70
N TYR A 178 2.08 -16.95 13.52
CA TYR A 178 3.05 -16.82 12.42
C TYR A 178 4.39 -17.50 12.78
N THR A 179 4.31 -18.82 13.05
CA THR A 179 5.37 -19.59 13.74
C THR A 179 6.70 -19.73 12.98
N ASP A 180 6.75 -19.40 11.69
CA ASP A 180 7.91 -19.63 10.82
C ASP A 180 8.56 -18.34 10.26
N LEU A 181 8.17 -17.15 10.74
CA LEU A 181 8.79 -15.90 10.30
C LEU A 181 10.30 -15.86 10.61
N PRO A 182 11.19 -15.71 9.60
CA PRO A 182 12.62 -15.70 9.80
C PRO A 182 13.09 -14.40 10.45
N ALA A 183 14.24 -14.44 11.14
CA ALA A 183 14.81 -13.25 11.79
C ALA A 183 15.19 -12.14 10.79
N GLY A 184 15.47 -12.50 9.53
CA GLY A 184 16.11 -11.63 8.57
C GLY A 184 17.54 -11.24 8.98
N GLY A 185 18.29 -10.69 8.03
CA GLY A 185 19.51 -9.94 8.27
C GLY A 185 19.26 -8.43 8.22
N GLY A 186 20.25 -7.65 8.66
CA GLY A 186 20.27 -6.20 8.59
C GLY A 186 21.65 -5.73 9.04
N LYS A 187 22.23 -4.73 8.38
CA LYS A 187 23.55 -4.18 8.74
C LYS A 187 23.51 -3.40 10.06
N GLY A 188 22.36 -2.82 10.38
CA GLY A 188 22.01 -2.17 11.64
C GLY A 188 20.48 -2.21 11.83
N GLN A 189 19.97 -1.61 12.90
CA GLN A 189 18.54 -1.62 13.22
C GLN A 189 17.72 -0.63 12.36
N ASP A 190 18.37 0.46 11.97
CA ASP A 190 17.96 1.53 11.05
C ASP A 190 18.21 1.20 9.57
N HIS A 191 18.93 0.12 9.28
CA HIS A 191 19.11 -0.40 7.92
C HIS A 191 17.89 -1.25 7.49
N PRO A 192 17.61 -1.35 6.18
CA PRO A 192 16.52 -2.18 5.68
C PRO A 192 16.71 -3.66 6.01
N VAL A 193 15.62 -4.34 6.33
CA VAL A 193 15.62 -5.80 6.59
C VAL A 193 15.98 -6.55 5.32
N HIS A 194 16.73 -7.63 5.48
CA HIS A 194 17.24 -8.42 4.39
C HIS A 194 17.22 -9.93 4.63
N THR A 195 17.53 -10.73 3.59
CA THR A 195 17.45 -12.20 3.63
C THR A 195 16.07 -12.72 4.07
N VAL A 196 15.01 -12.24 3.39
CA VAL A 196 13.62 -12.69 3.57
C VAL A 196 13.01 -13.00 2.20
N SER A 197 12.25 -14.09 2.10
CA SER A 197 11.55 -14.48 0.87
C SER A 197 10.27 -13.67 0.67
N TRP A 198 9.68 -13.78 -0.52
CA TRP A 198 8.35 -13.25 -0.80
C TRP A 198 7.28 -13.86 0.14
N HIS A 199 7.39 -15.16 0.46
CA HIS A 199 6.47 -15.85 1.38
C HIS A 199 6.57 -15.30 2.81
N ASP A 200 7.80 -15.07 3.30
CA ASP A 200 8.03 -14.45 4.61
C ASP A 200 7.43 -13.05 4.70
N VAL A 201 7.57 -12.31 3.60
CA VAL A 201 7.09 -10.95 3.44
C VAL A 201 5.57 -10.86 3.48
N VAL A 202 4.84 -11.68 2.73
CA VAL A 202 3.37 -11.63 2.73
C VAL A 202 2.80 -12.10 4.07
N LYS A 203 3.44 -13.08 4.73
CA LYS A 203 3.14 -13.48 6.11
C LYS A 203 3.41 -12.33 7.09
N TRP A 204 4.51 -11.59 6.93
CA TRP A 204 4.84 -10.44 7.77
C TRP A 204 3.86 -9.27 7.58
N CYS A 205 3.43 -8.99 6.35
CA CYS A 205 2.38 -8.01 6.05
C CYS A 205 1.07 -8.35 6.77
N ASN A 206 0.66 -9.62 6.74
CA ASN A 206 -0.48 -10.10 7.51
C ASN A 206 -0.27 -9.94 9.02
N ALA A 207 0.90 -10.33 9.55
CA ALA A 207 1.22 -10.20 10.97
C ALA A 207 1.20 -8.73 11.44
N ARG A 208 1.73 -7.79 10.63
CA ARG A 208 1.64 -6.36 10.91
C ARG A 208 0.18 -5.89 10.91
N SER A 209 -0.61 -6.39 9.97
CA SER A 209 -2.04 -6.04 9.86
C SER A 209 -2.78 -6.38 11.14
N GLU A 210 -2.69 -7.63 11.59
CA GLU A 210 -3.41 -8.06 12.80
C GLU A 210 -2.87 -7.43 14.09
N LYS A 211 -1.54 -7.24 14.19
CA LYS A 211 -0.90 -6.49 15.28
C LYS A 211 -1.47 -5.09 15.45
N GLU A 212 -1.93 -4.48 14.37
CA GLU A 212 -2.47 -3.12 14.32
C GLU A 212 -4.00 -3.09 14.17
N GLY A 213 -4.69 -4.23 14.26
CA GLY A 213 -6.16 -4.30 14.19
C GLY A 213 -6.74 -4.09 12.78
N LEU A 214 -5.99 -4.49 11.75
CA LEU A 214 -6.37 -4.47 10.33
C LEU A 214 -6.69 -5.88 9.81
N THR A 215 -7.59 -5.96 8.82
CA THR A 215 -7.94 -7.20 8.12
C THR A 215 -6.81 -7.64 7.19
N PRO A 216 -6.20 -8.82 7.36
CA PRO A 216 -5.11 -9.30 6.51
C PRO A 216 -5.46 -9.34 5.01
N CYS A 217 -4.49 -8.96 4.18
CA CYS A 217 -4.61 -9.07 2.72
C CYS A 217 -4.48 -10.54 2.27
N TYR A 218 -3.44 -11.25 2.71
CA TYR A 218 -3.06 -12.49 2.07
C TYR A 218 -3.76 -13.71 2.67
N THR A 219 -4.42 -14.48 1.81
CA THR A 219 -5.15 -15.69 2.18
C THR A 219 -4.77 -16.88 1.30
N VAL A 220 -4.90 -18.09 1.84
CA VAL A 220 -4.86 -19.35 1.09
C VAL A 220 -6.17 -20.07 1.36
N SER A 221 -6.91 -20.42 0.30
CA SER A 221 -8.23 -21.06 0.41
C SER A 221 -9.20 -20.33 1.37
N GLY A 222 -9.15 -18.99 1.39
CA GLY A 222 -9.98 -18.13 2.24
C GLY A 222 -9.53 -18.01 3.71
N SER A 223 -8.48 -18.72 4.13
CA SER A 223 -7.88 -18.59 5.48
C SER A 223 -6.68 -17.64 5.46
N VAL A 224 -6.46 -16.88 6.54
CA VAL A 224 -5.30 -15.97 6.66
C VAL A 224 -3.99 -16.76 6.48
N TYR A 225 -3.13 -16.29 5.59
CA TYR A 225 -1.84 -16.92 5.34
C TYR A 225 -0.84 -16.57 6.44
N ARG A 226 -0.53 -17.56 7.31
CA ARG A 226 0.32 -17.39 8.49
C ARG A 226 1.65 -18.13 8.45
N THR A 227 1.70 -19.26 7.75
CA THR A 227 2.81 -20.24 7.84
C THR A 227 2.96 -21.02 6.53
N GLY A 228 4.16 -21.53 6.29
CA GLY A 228 4.53 -22.31 5.12
C GLY A 228 4.97 -21.46 3.95
N GLU A 229 5.09 -22.13 2.80
CA GLU A 229 5.26 -21.56 1.47
C GLU A 229 4.14 -22.12 0.59
N ASN A 230 3.38 -21.26 -0.09
CA ASN A 230 2.22 -21.65 -0.89
C ASN A 230 1.98 -20.66 -2.03
N ASP A 231 2.12 -21.10 -3.28
CA ASP A 231 2.02 -20.21 -4.44
C ASP A 231 0.56 -19.89 -4.84
N SER A 232 -0.43 -20.42 -4.12
CA SER A 232 -1.87 -20.09 -4.27
C SER A 232 -2.34 -18.99 -3.31
N VAL A 233 -1.42 -18.20 -2.77
CA VAL A 233 -1.73 -17.00 -1.98
C VAL A 233 -2.46 -15.98 -2.85
N ALA A 234 -3.54 -15.41 -2.32
CA ALA A 234 -4.32 -14.35 -2.96
C ALA A 234 -4.56 -13.20 -1.97
N CYS A 235 -4.47 -11.95 -2.45
CA CYS A 235 -4.92 -10.80 -1.67
C CYS A 235 -6.45 -10.69 -1.73
N ALA A 236 -7.12 -10.59 -0.58
CA ALA A 236 -8.54 -10.31 -0.50
C ALA A 236 -8.81 -8.84 -0.87
N ALA A 237 -9.65 -8.60 -1.87
CA ALA A 237 -9.91 -7.26 -2.41
C ALA A 237 -10.55 -6.28 -1.39
N SER A 238 -11.17 -6.80 -0.33
CA SER A 238 -11.76 -6.02 0.77
C SER A 238 -10.82 -5.86 1.98
N ALA A 239 -9.57 -6.29 1.89
CA ALA A 239 -8.65 -6.23 3.01
C ALA A 239 -8.22 -4.80 3.33
N SER A 240 -8.13 -4.51 4.64
CA SER A 240 -7.67 -3.23 5.17
C SER A 240 -6.21 -3.25 5.62
N GLY A 241 -5.51 -4.37 5.44
CA GLY A 241 -4.16 -4.61 5.92
C GLY A 241 -3.03 -4.10 5.03
N TYR A 242 -1.82 -4.31 5.53
CA TYR A 242 -0.60 -4.13 4.77
C TYR A 242 -0.45 -5.20 3.68
N ARG A 243 0.16 -4.82 2.57
CA ARG A 243 0.45 -5.66 1.41
C ARG A 243 1.68 -5.17 0.67
N LEU A 244 2.22 -5.97 -0.24
CA LEU A 244 3.15 -5.49 -1.26
C LEU A 244 2.44 -4.51 -2.21
N PRO A 245 3.15 -3.49 -2.76
CA PRO A 245 2.68 -2.79 -3.95
C PRO A 245 2.58 -3.75 -5.13
N THR A 246 1.72 -3.45 -6.09
CA THR A 246 1.89 -4.01 -7.44
C THR A 246 3.09 -3.39 -8.13
N GLU A 247 3.65 -4.03 -9.16
CA GLU A 247 4.71 -3.47 -9.99
C GLU A 247 4.28 -2.11 -10.59
N THR A 248 2.99 -2.00 -10.97
CA THR A 248 2.40 -0.75 -11.47
C THR A 248 2.36 0.35 -10.40
N GLU A 249 1.97 0.02 -9.17
CA GLU A 249 1.99 0.96 -8.04
C GLU A 249 3.41 1.37 -7.67
N TRP A 250 4.33 0.41 -7.62
CA TRP A 250 5.74 0.64 -7.30
C TRP A 250 6.38 1.56 -8.34
N GLU A 251 6.22 1.30 -9.64
CA GLU A 251 6.82 2.15 -10.68
C GLU A 251 6.17 3.54 -10.73
N TYR A 252 4.84 3.64 -10.58
CA TYR A 252 4.14 4.92 -10.52
C TYR A 252 4.65 5.78 -9.37
N ALA A 253 4.84 5.16 -8.20
CA ALA A 253 5.35 5.79 -7.00
C ALA A 253 6.83 6.18 -7.14
N ALA A 254 7.68 5.27 -7.63
CA ALA A 254 9.11 5.50 -7.89
C ALA A 254 9.34 6.70 -8.81
N ARG A 255 8.50 6.85 -9.84
CA ARG A 255 8.56 7.97 -10.79
C ARG A 255 8.34 9.35 -10.17
N GLY A 256 7.75 9.47 -8.97
CA GLY A 256 7.61 10.75 -8.26
C GLY A 256 6.95 11.85 -9.10
N GLY A 257 5.92 11.52 -9.85
CA GLY A 257 5.22 12.44 -10.76
C GLY A 257 5.98 12.84 -12.04
N LEU A 258 7.21 12.35 -12.25
CA LEU A 258 7.95 12.54 -13.50
C LEU A 258 7.54 11.50 -14.55
N SER A 259 7.52 11.89 -15.82
CA SER A 259 7.20 10.99 -16.94
C SER A 259 8.42 10.84 -17.87
N GLY A 260 8.61 9.64 -18.42
CA GLY A 260 9.69 9.33 -19.37
C GLY A 260 11.12 9.47 -18.81
N LYS A 261 11.30 9.49 -17.48
CA LYS A 261 12.61 9.57 -16.82
C LYS A 261 13.17 8.19 -16.47
N ARG A 262 14.51 8.08 -16.49
CA ARG A 262 15.26 6.86 -16.17
C ARG A 262 15.31 6.55 -14.68
N PHE A 263 15.35 7.59 -13.84
CA PHE A 263 15.46 7.50 -12.38
C PHE A 263 14.38 8.35 -11.70
N PRO A 264 14.09 8.12 -10.40
CA PRO A 264 13.07 8.86 -9.63
C PRO A 264 13.17 10.40 -9.66
N TRP A 265 14.34 10.93 -10.00
CA TRP A 265 14.69 12.36 -10.02
C TRP A 265 15.12 12.88 -11.40
N GLY A 266 15.19 12.05 -12.45
CA GLY A 266 15.66 12.49 -13.77
C GLY A 266 16.34 11.41 -14.61
N ASP A 267 17.29 11.83 -15.46
CA ASP A 267 17.91 10.96 -16.47
C ASP A 267 19.32 10.47 -16.10
N THR A 268 19.87 10.93 -14.96
CA THR A 268 21.22 10.59 -14.47
C THR A 268 21.19 10.09 -13.03
N ILE A 269 22.21 9.33 -12.65
CA ILE A 269 22.42 8.80 -11.30
C ILE A 269 23.83 9.10 -10.80
N ALA A 270 23.96 9.36 -9.49
CA ALA A 270 25.21 9.50 -8.77
C ALA A 270 25.07 8.92 -7.35
N HIS A 271 26.19 8.59 -6.70
CA HIS A 271 26.18 8.07 -5.32
C HIS A 271 25.45 9.01 -4.33
N SER A 272 25.51 10.33 -4.53
CA SER A 272 24.75 11.31 -3.73
C SER A 272 23.21 11.19 -3.81
N GLN A 273 22.68 10.29 -4.64
CA GLN A 273 21.25 10.05 -4.85
C GLN A 273 20.83 8.62 -4.54
N ALA A 274 21.75 7.64 -4.70
CA ALA A 274 21.47 6.22 -4.57
C ALA A 274 22.67 5.45 -4.00
N ASN A 275 22.41 4.44 -3.17
CA ASN A 275 23.42 3.45 -2.78
C ASN A 275 23.46 2.33 -3.83
N TYR A 276 24.41 2.38 -4.76
CA TYR A 276 24.54 1.39 -5.83
C TYR A 276 26.03 1.14 -6.15
N HIS A 277 26.30 0.32 -7.17
CA HIS A 277 27.64 0.11 -7.68
C HIS A 277 27.86 0.96 -8.95
N SER A 278 28.49 2.13 -8.79
CA SER A 278 28.75 3.05 -9.91
C SER A 278 29.74 2.52 -10.95
N SER A 279 29.45 2.79 -12.22
CA SER A 279 30.25 2.38 -13.37
C SER A 279 30.24 3.42 -14.50
N SER A 280 31.43 3.81 -14.98
CA SER A 280 31.60 4.72 -16.13
C SER A 280 31.23 4.10 -17.48
N TRP A 281 30.75 2.86 -17.51
CA TRP A 281 30.25 2.20 -18.73
C TRP A 281 28.91 2.78 -19.18
N TYR A 282 28.16 3.39 -18.25
CA TYR A 282 26.88 4.00 -18.52
C TYR A 282 27.03 5.53 -18.56
N SER A 283 26.69 6.15 -19.69
CA SER A 283 26.79 7.61 -19.86
C SER A 283 25.86 8.41 -18.94
N TYR A 284 24.84 7.76 -18.38
CA TYR A 284 23.93 8.34 -17.39
C TYR A 284 24.47 8.25 -15.94
N ASP A 285 25.55 7.52 -15.69
CA ASP A 285 26.21 7.47 -14.38
C ASP A 285 27.22 8.61 -14.27
N VAL A 286 26.80 9.67 -13.60
CA VAL A 286 27.57 10.90 -13.39
C VAL A 286 28.24 10.95 -12.02
N SER A 287 28.30 9.83 -11.29
CA SER A 287 28.95 9.77 -9.97
C SER A 287 30.42 10.20 -10.04
N PRO A 288 30.92 11.00 -9.08
CA PRO A 288 32.34 11.36 -9.01
C PRO A 288 33.22 10.20 -8.52
N THR A 289 32.63 9.14 -7.99
CA THR A 289 33.30 7.92 -7.50
C THR A 289 32.79 6.68 -8.24
N ARG A 290 33.52 5.56 -8.16
CA ARG A 290 33.24 4.30 -8.88
C ARG A 290 33.29 3.11 -7.93
N GLY A 291 32.60 2.03 -8.28
CA GLY A 291 32.45 0.87 -7.41
C GLY A 291 31.32 1.09 -6.40
N LEU A 292 31.42 0.46 -5.22
CA LEU A 292 30.45 0.60 -4.13
C LEU A 292 30.37 2.04 -3.60
N HIS A 293 29.24 2.39 -2.99
CA HIS A 293 29.02 3.72 -2.39
C HIS A 293 30.08 4.05 -1.30
N PRO A 294 30.77 5.20 -1.39
CA PRO A 294 31.94 5.53 -0.55
C PRO A 294 31.62 5.63 0.94
N ASP A 295 30.39 5.96 1.32
CA ASP A 295 30.00 6.06 2.73
C ASP A 295 29.36 4.78 3.30
N TYR A 296 29.13 3.74 2.47
CA TYR A 296 28.37 2.55 2.91
C TYR A 296 29.06 1.20 2.65
N TYR A 297 30.15 1.16 1.86
CA TYR A 297 30.88 -0.06 1.44
C TYR A 297 31.53 -0.93 2.56
N TYR A 298 31.28 -0.60 3.83
CA TYR A 298 31.83 -1.27 5.00
C TYR A 298 30.75 -1.94 5.86
N GLY A 299 31.19 -2.82 6.77
CA GLY A 299 30.31 -3.61 7.64
C GLY A 299 29.88 -4.92 7.00
N GLY A 300 28.64 -5.36 7.27
CA GLY A 300 28.08 -6.55 6.65
C GLY A 300 27.64 -6.33 5.20
N TRP A 301 27.96 -7.28 4.31
CA TRP A 301 27.31 -7.39 3.01
C TRP A 301 25.80 -7.60 3.21
N PRO A 302 24.89 -6.90 2.48
CA PRO A 302 25.10 -6.24 1.19
C PRO A 302 25.47 -4.75 1.22
N TYR A 303 26.07 -4.23 2.30
CA TYR A 303 26.55 -2.84 2.38
C TYR A 303 25.45 -1.77 2.21
N THR A 304 24.29 -2.03 2.78
CA THR A 304 23.16 -1.07 2.76
C THR A 304 23.50 0.24 3.47
N SER A 305 22.73 1.27 3.13
CA SER A 305 22.59 2.51 3.87
C SER A 305 21.54 2.34 4.97
N PRO A 306 21.46 3.23 5.98
CA PRO A 306 20.23 3.38 6.75
C PRO A 306 19.09 3.71 5.80
N ALA A 307 17.89 3.18 6.06
CA ALA A 307 16.73 3.45 5.22
C ALA A 307 16.36 4.95 5.32
N GLY A 308 16.12 5.61 4.19
CA GLY A 308 15.87 7.05 4.13
C GLY A 308 17.12 7.95 4.16
N ALA A 309 18.34 7.39 4.15
CA ALA A 309 19.57 8.18 4.26
C ALA A 309 19.89 9.04 3.02
N LEU A 310 19.29 8.75 1.87
CA LEU A 310 19.49 9.46 0.61
C LEU A 310 18.21 10.20 0.18
N ALA A 311 18.32 11.13 -0.77
CA ALA A 311 17.24 12.07 -1.08
C ALA A 311 15.97 11.38 -1.61
N ALA A 312 14.80 11.83 -1.13
CA ALA A 312 13.50 11.39 -1.62
C ALA A 312 13.18 11.90 -3.03
N ASN A 313 12.27 11.21 -3.72
CA ASN A 313 11.60 11.72 -4.92
C ASN A 313 10.49 12.74 -4.57
N ASN A 314 9.79 13.29 -5.57
CA ASN A 314 8.78 14.35 -5.33
C ASN A 314 7.53 13.87 -4.57
N TYR A 315 7.35 12.56 -4.33
CA TYR A 315 6.30 12.01 -3.49
C TYR A 315 6.76 11.73 -2.05
N GLY A 316 8.02 12.04 -1.71
CA GLY A 316 8.58 11.79 -0.38
C GLY A 316 9.07 10.35 -0.16
N LEU A 317 9.23 9.57 -1.23
CA LEU A 317 9.76 8.21 -1.17
C LEU A 317 11.28 8.21 -1.31
N HIS A 318 11.95 7.57 -0.38
CA HIS A 318 13.40 7.35 -0.39
C HIS A 318 13.75 5.98 -1.00
N ASP A 319 15.03 5.77 -1.33
CA ASP A 319 15.62 4.49 -1.72
C ASP A 319 15.04 3.77 -2.96
N MET A 320 13.99 4.31 -3.62
CA MET A 320 13.35 3.81 -4.85
C MET A 320 14.30 3.54 -6.04
N ALA A 321 15.58 3.94 -5.94
CA ALA A 321 16.65 3.44 -6.78
C ALA A 321 17.92 3.25 -5.95
N GLY A 322 18.46 2.03 -5.94
CA GLY A 322 19.62 1.63 -5.13
C GLY A 322 19.20 0.88 -3.86
N ASN A 323 20.10 0.89 -2.87
CA ASN A 323 20.01 0.20 -1.58
C ASN A 323 19.68 -1.31 -1.71
N LEU A 324 18.41 -1.69 -1.82
CA LEU A 324 17.97 -3.07 -2.10
C LEU A 324 16.86 -3.14 -3.17
N SER A 325 16.77 -4.29 -3.85
CA SER A 325 15.70 -4.55 -4.82
C SER A 325 14.41 -4.98 -4.12
N GLU A 326 13.37 -4.17 -4.23
CA GLU A 326 12.12 -4.30 -3.50
C GLU A 326 11.17 -5.38 -4.07
N TRP A 327 10.50 -6.13 -3.18
CA TRP A 327 9.47 -7.09 -3.59
C TRP A 327 8.19 -6.36 -4.03
N CYS A 328 7.61 -6.78 -5.15
CA CYS A 328 6.25 -6.44 -5.58
C CYS A 328 5.32 -7.66 -5.47
N TRP A 329 4.02 -7.42 -5.53
CA TRP A 329 2.98 -8.47 -5.51
C TRP A 329 3.02 -9.36 -6.76
N ASP A 330 3.26 -8.76 -7.92
CA ASP A 330 3.06 -9.40 -9.22
C ASP A 330 4.01 -10.58 -9.47
N TRP A 331 3.45 -11.64 -10.04
CA TRP A 331 4.19 -12.84 -10.43
C TRP A 331 4.56 -12.74 -11.91
N VAL A 332 5.85 -12.86 -12.23
CA VAL A 332 6.36 -12.74 -13.62
C VAL A 332 6.53 -14.13 -14.25
N PRO A 333 5.69 -14.54 -15.23
CA PRO A 333 5.84 -15.83 -15.87
C PRO A 333 7.13 -15.93 -16.69
N GLY A 334 7.92 -16.97 -16.42
CA GLY A 334 9.11 -17.32 -17.20
C GLY A 334 10.41 -16.62 -16.78
N TYR A 335 10.40 -15.70 -15.81
CA TYR A 335 11.60 -15.04 -15.30
C TYR A 335 12.00 -15.53 -13.90
N VAL A 336 12.95 -16.45 -13.84
CA VAL A 336 13.68 -16.76 -12.60
C VAL A 336 14.65 -15.63 -12.25
N GLY A 337 14.16 -14.62 -11.51
CA GLY A 337 15.01 -13.70 -10.76
C GLY A 337 15.49 -12.44 -11.49
N SER A 338 14.55 -11.65 -12.04
CA SER A 338 14.80 -10.22 -12.33
C SER A 338 13.52 -9.41 -12.19
N LEU A 339 13.42 -8.60 -11.12
CA LEU A 339 12.61 -7.37 -11.16
C LEU A 339 13.36 -6.35 -12.04
N ARG A 340 12.64 -5.51 -12.79
CA ARG A 340 13.28 -4.50 -13.63
C ARG A 340 13.72 -3.28 -12.81
N VAL A 341 15.04 -3.07 -12.75
CA VAL A 341 15.72 -1.80 -12.41
C VAL A 341 16.90 -1.64 -13.36
#